data_AF-A0A7S0M312-F1
#
_entry.id   AF-A0A7S0M312-F1
#
_cell.length_a   1.000
_cell.length_b   1.000
_cell.length_c   1.000
_cell.angle_alpha   90.00
_cell.angle_beta   90.00
_cell.angle_gamma   90.00
#
_symmetry.space_group_name_H-M   'P 1'
#
loop_
_entity.id
_entity.type
_entity.pdbx_description
1 polymer ?
#
loop_
_entity_poly.entity_id
_entity_poly.type
_entity_poly.pdbx_seq_one_letter_code
_entity_poly.pdbx_strand_id
1 'polypeptide(L)'
;EAVDRCAAEGAVPIVHCVAGSKTGIHEPYPATRFGAMVAARDAFVVVDACQARFRTQWLHEALERGAMVLTTGSKFFRGPPFCGAVLVPGSVAERLARTAVEMPRGLRRFLARHEVPPSLPAWRAALRREGNA
;
A
#
# COMPACT_ATOMS: atom_id res chain seq x y z
N GLU A 1 -9.82 16.64 -11.94
CA GLU A 1 -8.73 17.51 -12.42
C GLU A 1 -7.35 16.86 -12.28
N ALA A 2 -6.79 16.65 -11.08
CA ALA A 2 -5.44 16.08 -10.93
C ALA A 2 -5.28 14.67 -11.53
N VAL A 3 -6.25 13.79 -11.29
CA VAL A 3 -6.27 12.42 -11.86
C VAL A 3 -6.43 12.46 -13.38
N ASP A 4 -7.24 13.38 -13.91
CA ASP A 4 -7.42 13.57 -15.36
C ASP A 4 -6.13 14.02 -16.03
N ARG A 5 -5.42 14.96 -15.39
CA ARG A 5 -4.15 15.47 -15.89
C ARG A 5 -3.08 14.38 -15.94
N CYS A 6 -2.95 13.56 -14.88
CA CYS A 6 -2.00 12.44 -14.89
C CYS A 6 -2.27 11.49 -16.06
N ALA A 7 -3.54 11.14 -16.30
CA ALA A 7 -3.92 10.29 -17.42
C ALA A 7 -3.56 10.92 -18.78
N ALA A 8 -3.80 12.23 -18.96
CA ALA A 8 -3.43 12.95 -20.18
C ALA A 8 -1.91 13.00 -20.43
N GLU A 9 -1.10 12.96 -19.36
CA GLU A 9 0.36 12.96 -19.41
C GLU A 9 0.97 11.54 -19.50
N GLY A 10 0.13 10.49 -19.57
CA GLY A 10 0.60 9.09 -19.54
C GLY A 10 1.19 8.65 -18.19
N ALA A 11 0.92 9.41 -17.13
CA ALA A 11 1.32 9.10 -15.76
C ALA A 11 0.21 8.35 -15.01
N VAL A 12 0.60 7.43 -14.12
CA VAL A 12 -0.36 6.72 -13.26
C VAL A 12 -0.51 7.47 -11.94
N PRO A 13 -1.70 8.03 -11.63
CA PRO A 13 -1.91 8.75 -10.38
C PRO A 13 -1.90 7.82 -9.17
N ILE A 14 -1.25 8.26 -8.10
CA ILE A 14 -1.35 7.66 -6.77
C ILE A 14 -2.31 8.49 -5.95
N VAL A 15 -3.33 7.82 -5.44
CA VAL A 15 -4.44 8.45 -4.77
C VAL A 15 -4.46 7.98 -3.32
N HIS A 16 -4.15 8.90 -2.40
CA HIS A 16 -3.94 8.59 -0.99
C HIS A 16 -5.13 9.02 -0.12
N CYS A 17 -5.67 8.08 0.67
CA CYS A 17 -6.71 8.32 1.66
C CYS A 17 -6.20 8.03 3.06
N VAL A 18 -6.81 8.67 4.07
CA VAL A 18 -6.62 8.31 5.47
C VAL A 18 -7.89 7.62 5.97
N ALA A 19 -7.80 6.35 6.37
CA ALA A 19 -8.95 5.57 6.83
C ALA A 19 -9.52 6.15 8.14
N GLY A 20 -8.66 6.60 9.04
CA GLY A 20 -9.09 7.15 10.32
C GLY A 20 -8.11 8.14 10.94
N SER A 21 -8.64 9.21 11.52
CA SER A 21 -7.89 10.20 12.26
C SER A 21 -7.65 9.77 13.71
N LYS A 22 -6.70 10.45 14.38
CA LYS A 22 -6.48 10.30 15.83
C LYS A 22 -7.74 10.65 16.63
N THR A 23 -8.54 11.60 16.16
CA THR A 23 -9.78 12.09 16.78
C THR A 23 -11.01 11.21 16.52
N GLY A 24 -10.86 10.10 15.78
CA GLY A 24 -11.95 9.16 15.53
C GLY A 24 -12.81 9.50 14.31
N ILE A 25 -12.42 10.48 13.51
CA ILE A 25 -13.03 10.73 12.19
C ILE A 25 -12.60 9.60 11.26
N HIS A 26 -13.54 8.94 10.61
CA HIS A 26 -13.30 7.82 9.71
C HIS A 26 -13.81 8.14 8.32
N GLU A 27 -13.00 7.89 7.30
CA GLU A 27 -13.38 8.01 5.89
C GLU A 27 -13.95 6.66 5.41
N PRO A 28 -15.23 6.58 4.99
CA PRO A 28 -15.83 5.33 4.54
C PRO A 28 -15.26 4.85 3.20
N TYR A 29 -14.14 4.14 3.20
CA TYR A 29 -13.67 3.42 2.01
C TYR A 29 -14.43 2.09 1.85
N PRO A 30 -14.94 1.73 0.65
CA PRO A 30 -14.83 2.40 -0.65
C PRO A 30 -16.05 3.27 -1.04
N ALA A 31 -17.07 3.36 -0.18
CA ALA A 31 -18.39 3.89 -0.53
C ALA A 31 -18.44 5.42 -0.70
N THR A 32 -17.30 6.10 -0.60
CA THR A 32 -17.22 7.54 -0.81
C THR A 32 -17.23 7.88 -2.30
N ARG A 33 -17.65 9.12 -2.63
CA ARG A 33 -17.52 9.67 -3.99
C ARG A 33 -16.09 9.55 -4.53
N PHE A 34 -15.13 9.59 -3.60
CA PHE A 34 -13.72 9.37 -3.90
C PHE A 34 -13.44 7.93 -4.34
N GLY A 35 -13.88 6.92 -3.59
CA GLY A 35 -13.71 5.52 -3.99
C GLY A 35 -14.33 5.21 -5.35
N ALA A 36 -15.51 5.77 -5.65
CA ALA A 36 -16.14 5.65 -6.96
C ALA A 36 -15.35 6.35 -8.09
N MET A 37 -14.82 7.55 -7.84
CA MET A 37 -14.01 8.30 -8.81
C MET A 37 -12.71 7.57 -9.15
N VAL A 38 -12.06 6.94 -8.16
CA VAL A 38 -10.81 6.23 -8.37
C VAL A 38 -11.05 4.86 -9.02
N ALA A 39 -12.12 4.15 -8.65
CA ALA A 39 -12.48 2.88 -9.27
C ALA A 39 -12.79 3.00 -10.77
N ALA A 40 -13.21 4.18 -11.23
CA ALA A 40 -13.48 4.45 -12.65
C ALA A 40 -12.22 4.80 -13.46
N ARG A 41 -11.03 4.83 -12.86
CA ARG A 41 -9.80 5.33 -13.50
C ARG A 41 -8.60 4.43 -13.20
N ASP A 42 -7.64 4.39 -14.12
CA ASP A 42 -6.39 3.62 -13.94
C ASP A 42 -5.49 4.35 -12.94
N ALA A 43 -5.63 4.00 -11.66
CA ALA A 43 -4.99 4.70 -10.54
C ALA A 43 -4.62 3.72 -9.42
N PHE A 44 -3.56 4.04 -8.68
CA PHE A 44 -3.21 3.31 -7.46
C PHE A 44 -3.88 3.94 -6.24
N VAL A 45 -4.80 3.21 -5.61
CA VAL A 45 -5.39 3.61 -4.32
C VAL A 45 -4.46 3.18 -3.19
N VAL A 46 -4.10 4.12 -2.32
CA VAL A 46 -3.35 3.88 -1.08
C VAL A 46 -4.19 4.35 0.09
N VAL A 47 -4.51 3.45 1.01
CA VAL A 47 -5.27 3.77 2.23
C VAL A 47 -4.34 3.72 3.44
N ASP A 48 -4.13 4.87 4.07
CA ASP A 48 -3.47 5.00 5.37
C ASP A 48 -4.42 4.55 6.48
N ALA A 49 -4.25 3.29 6.88
CA ALA A 49 -4.90 2.67 8.02
C ALA A 49 -3.92 2.55 9.21
N CYS A 50 -2.90 3.41 9.31
CA CYS A 50 -1.88 3.33 10.36
C CYS A 50 -2.41 3.53 11.77
N GLN A 51 -3.59 4.14 11.95
CA GLN A 51 -4.24 4.17 13.26
C GLN A 51 -4.70 2.79 13.72
N ALA A 52 -4.78 1.80 12.82
CA ALA A 52 -5.12 0.40 13.12
C ALA A 52 -6.49 0.21 13.80
N ARG A 53 -7.44 1.13 13.55
CA ARG A 53 -8.82 1.12 14.08
C ARG A 53 -9.79 0.57 13.03
N PHE A 54 -9.56 -0.63 12.54
CA PHE A 54 -10.39 -1.27 11.53
C PHE A 54 -10.69 -2.74 11.89
N ARG A 55 -11.73 -3.30 11.27
CA ARG A 55 -12.04 -4.74 11.37
C ARG A 55 -11.33 -5.50 10.26
N THR A 56 -10.98 -6.77 10.50
CA THR A 56 -10.36 -7.65 9.48
C THR A 56 -11.20 -7.73 8.21
N GLN A 57 -12.54 -7.79 8.34
CA GLN A 57 -13.44 -7.77 7.19
C GLN A 57 -13.24 -6.54 6.29
N TRP A 58 -13.15 -5.34 6.87
CA TRP A 58 -12.91 -4.12 6.10
C TRP A 58 -11.57 -4.17 5.35
N LEU A 59 -10.54 -4.74 5.96
CA LEU A 59 -9.23 -4.90 5.32
C LEU A 59 -9.33 -5.81 4.08
N HIS A 60 -10.05 -6.93 4.18
CA HIS A 60 -10.29 -7.81 3.03
C HIS A 60 -11.03 -7.09 1.92
N GLU A 61 -12.14 -6.42 2.24
CA GLU A 61 -12.92 -5.65 1.27
C GLU A 61 -12.08 -4.56 0.59
N ALA A 62 -11.17 -3.92 1.32
CA ALA A 62 -10.27 -2.91 0.77
C ALA A 62 -9.27 -3.52 -0.24
N LEU A 63 -8.63 -4.64 0.12
CA LEU A 63 -7.67 -5.35 -0.73
C LEU A 63 -8.34 -5.95 -1.97
N GLU A 64 -9.53 -6.54 -1.83
CA GLU A 64 -10.32 -7.09 -2.95
C GLU A 64 -10.67 -6.01 -3.99
N ARG A 65 -10.84 -4.78 -3.53
CA ARG A 65 -11.11 -3.62 -4.40
C ARG A 65 -9.84 -2.97 -4.96
N GLY A 66 -8.69 -3.59 -4.77
CA GLY A 66 -7.42 -3.12 -5.33
C GLY A 66 -6.73 -2.02 -4.53
N ALA A 67 -7.16 -1.72 -3.30
CA ALA A 67 -6.44 -0.75 -2.47
C ALA A 67 -5.18 -1.36 -1.85
N MET A 68 -4.07 -0.64 -1.93
CA MET A 68 -2.92 -0.87 -1.05
C MET A 68 -3.22 -0.27 0.32
N VAL A 69 -2.90 -0.99 1.39
CA VAL A 69 -3.19 -0.53 2.76
C VAL A 69 -1.90 -0.35 3.53
N LEU A 70 -1.67 0.86 4.04
CA LEU A 70 -0.58 1.16 4.97
C LEU A 70 -1.06 0.90 6.39
N THR A 71 -0.25 0.20 7.18
CA THR A 71 -0.55 -0.04 8.60
C THR A 71 0.71 0.00 9.45
N THR A 72 0.54 0.14 10.76
CA THR A 72 1.62 -0.03 11.73
C THR A 72 1.11 -0.78 12.95
N GLY A 73 1.96 -1.64 13.51
CA GLY A 73 1.69 -2.29 14.78
C GLY A 73 1.90 -1.36 15.97
N SER A 74 2.70 -0.31 15.86
CA SER A 74 3.14 0.52 17.01
C SER A 74 2.10 1.49 17.55
N LYS A 75 0.89 1.55 16.97
CA LYS A 75 -0.20 2.42 17.41
C LYS A 75 -1.26 1.61 18.17
N PHE A 76 -2.46 1.47 17.62
CA PHE A 76 -3.58 0.80 18.30
C PHE A 76 -3.27 -0.66 18.65
N PHE A 77 -2.49 -1.36 17.81
CA PHE A 77 -2.08 -2.75 18.08
C PHE A 77 -0.97 -2.90 19.13
N ARG A 78 -0.39 -1.81 19.64
CA ARG A 78 0.61 -1.80 20.72
C ARG A 78 1.84 -2.68 20.47
N GLY A 79 2.19 -2.90 19.21
CA GLY A 79 3.41 -3.60 18.79
C GLY A 79 4.68 -2.77 18.98
N PRO A 80 5.85 -3.33 18.65
CA PRO A 80 7.14 -2.64 18.76
C PRO A 80 7.19 -1.33 17.98
N PRO A 81 8.00 -0.33 18.38
CA PRO A 81 8.19 0.87 17.57
C PRO A 81 8.74 0.51 16.18
N PHE A 82 8.41 1.34 15.18
CA PHE A 82 8.84 1.18 13.78
C PHE A 82 8.38 -0.11 13.08
N CYS A 83 7.38 -0.84 13.59
CA CYS A 83 6.79 -1.98 12.89
C CYS A 83 5.67 -1.54 11.90
N GLY A 84 6.07 -1.10 10.72
CA GLY A 84 5.17 -0.77 9.62
C GLY A 84 4.97 -1.93 8.64
N ALA A 85 3.85 -1.92 7.91
CA ALA A 85 3.64 -2.83 6.79
C ALA A 85 2.82 -2.16 5.67
N VAL A 86 3.07 -2.60 4.44
CA VAL A 86 2.21 -2.33 3.29
C VAL A 86 1.55 -3.63 2.89
N LEU A 87 0.22 -3.67 2.92
CA LEU A 87 -0.57 -4.77 2.42
C LEU A 87 -0.94 -4.45 0.97
N VAL A 88 -0.57 -5.35 0.07
CA VAL A 88 -0.77 -5.22 -1.37
C VAL A 88 -1.87 -6.15 -1.84
N PRO A 89 -2.76 -5.71 -2.75
CA PRO A 89 -3.74 -6.59 -3.38
C PRO A 89 -3.08 -7.79 -4.05
N GLY A 90 -3.75 -8.96 -4.02
CA GLY A 90 -3.24 -10.18 -4.64
C GLY A 90 -2.92 -10.01 -6.13
N SER A 91 -3.79 -9.31 -6.87
CA SER A 91 -3.59 -9.00 -8.28
C SER A 91 -2.35 -8.16 -8.55
N VAL A 92 -2.01 -7.23 -7.65
CA VAL A 92 -0.78 -6.43 -7.73
C VAL A 92 0.43 -7.29 -7.40
N ALA A 93 0.37 -8.11 -6.34
CA ALA A 93 1.45 -9.02 -5.97
C ALA A 93 1.80 -10.00 -7.10
N GLU A 94 0.79 -10.54 -7.78
CA GLU A 94 0.97 -11.40 -8.95
C GLU A 94 1.63 -10.68 -10.13
N ARG A 95 1.24 -9.43 -10.41
CA ARG A 95 1.90 -8.61 -11.44
C ARG A 95 3.35 -8.36 -11.09
N LEU A 96 3.65 -8.02 -9.83
CA LEU A 96 5.03 -7.82 -9.35
C LEU A 96 5.87 -9.09 -9.50
N ALA A 97 5.30 -10.27 -9.24
CA ALA A 97 6.00 -11.55 -9.39
C ALA A 97 6.40 -11.85 -10.84
N ARG A 98 5.63 -11.35 -11.82
CA ARG A 98 5.87 -11.56 -13.26
C ARG A 98 6.69 -10.44 -13.93
N THR A 99 6.98 -9.37 -13.22
CA THR A 99 7.67 -8.19 -13.78
C THR A 99 9.16 -8.27 -13.48
N ALA A 100 9.99 -7.94 -14.49
CA ALA A 100 11.43 -7.80 -14.28
C ALA A 100 11.72 -6.73 -13.22
N VAL A 101 12.64 -7.02 -12.30
CA VAL A 101 12.89 -6.17 -11.15
C VAL A 101 14.06 -5.23 -11.43
N GLU A 102 13.76 -3.97 -11.74
CA GLU A 102 14.71 -2.88 -11.65
C GLU A 102 14.51 -2.16 -10.31
N MET A 103 15.22 -2.62 -9.27
CA MET A 103 14.99 -2.14 -7.91
C MET A 103 15.49 -0.69 -7.74
N PRO A 104 14.60 0.28 -7.40
CA PRO A 104 15.02 1.67 -7.21
C PRO A 104 16.07 1.81 -6.11
N ARG A 105 17.10 2.63 -6.36
CA ARG A 105 18.20 2.85 -5.40
C ARG A 105 17.70 3.27 -4.02
N GLY A 106 16.68 4.13 -3.96
CA GLY A 106 16.07 4.56 -2.71
C GLY A 106 15.46 3.39 -1.94
N LEU A 107 14.72 2.51 -2.61
CA LEU A 107 14.06 1.37 -1.97
C LEU A 107 15.06 0.35 -1.39
N ARG A 108 16.20 0.14 -2.08
CA ARG A 108 17.31 -0.71 -1.57
C ARG A 108 17.92 -0.22 -0.26
N ARG A 109 17.82 1.07 0.04
CA ARG A 109 18.32 1.66 1.29
C ARG A 109 17.39 1.38 2.47
N PHE A 110 16.08 1.29 2.23
CA PHE A 110 15.08 1.13 3.28
C PHE A 110 14.63 -0.32 3.50
N LEU A 111 14.68 -1.17 2.46
CA LEU A 111 14.26 -2.57 2.55
C LEU A 111 15.44 -3.54 2.49
N ALA A 112 15.35 -4.60 3.27
CA ALA A 112 16.12 -5.82 3.19
C ALA A 112 15.27 -6.95 2.60
N ARG A 113 15.93 -7.99 2.08
CA ARG A 113 15.24 -9.14 1.48
C ARG A 113 14.24 -9.82 2.43
N HIS A 114 14.47 -9.73 3.74
CA HIS A 114 13.63 -10.36 4.76
C HIS A 114 12.31 -9.60 5.01
N GLU A 115 12.20 -8.36 4.54
CA GLU A 115 11.00 -7.51 4.65
C GLU A 115 10.05 -7.67 3.45
N VAL A 116 10.44 -8.47 2.45
CA VAL A 116 9.65 -8.75 1.25
C VAL A 116 9.17 -10.21 1.27
N PRO A 117 7.90 -10.49 0.92
CA PRO A 117 7.34 -11.84 1.01
C PRO A 117 8.08 -12.85 0.11
N PRO A 118 8.15 -14.14 0.51
CA PRO A 118 8.77 -15.19 -0.30
C PRO A 118 8.20 -15.34 -1.72
N SER A 119 6.95 -14.95 -1.92
CA SER A 119 6.28 -14.94 -3.23
C SER A 119 6.88 -13.97 -4.25
N LEU A 120 7.81 -13.09 -3.85
CA LEU A 120 8.53 -12.18 -4.73
C LEU A 120 10.04 -12.50 -4.74
N PRO A 121 10.47 -13.65 -5.30
CA PRO A 121 11.86 -14.10 -5.24
C PRO A 121 12.84 -13.14 -5.94
N ALA A 122 12.45 -12.56 -7.08
CA ALA A 122 13.28 -11.60 -7.81
C ALA A 122 13.51 -10.30 -7.00
N TRP A 123 12.49 -9.81 -6.29
CA TRP A 123 12.62 -8.65 -5.40
C TRP A 123 13.58 -8.96 -4.24
N ARG A 124 13.43 -10.13 -3.62
CA ARG A 124 14.31 -10.60 -2.54
C ARG A 124 15.76 -10.77 -2.97
N ALA A 125 16.00 -11.12 -4.24
CA ALA A 125 17.35 -11.23 -4.80
C ALA A 125 17.99 -9.86 -5.07
N ALA A 126 17.18 -8.85 -5.42
CA ALA A 126 17.65 -7.48 -5.70
C ALA A 126 17.91 -6.62 -4.44
N LEU A 127 17.46 -7.08 -3.27
CA LEU A 127 17.61 -6.39 -1.99
C LEU A 127 18.77 -6.95 -1.16
N ARG A 128 19.31 -6.12 -0.26
CA ARG A 128 20.38 -6.50 0.66
C ARG A 128 19.95 -7.62 1.62
N ARG A 129 20.93 -8.42 2.07
CA ARG A 129 20.70 -9.50 3.03
C ARG A 129 20.58 -9.00 4.48
N GLU A 130 21.40 -8.02 4.84
CA GLU A 130 21.46 -7.46 6.19
C GLU A 130 20.34 -6.45 6.42
N GLY A 131 19.80 -6.43 7.65
CA GLY A 131 18.76 -5.48 8.07
C GLY A 131 19.29 -4.05 8.19
N ASN A 132 18.44 -3.11 8.63
CA ASN A 132 18.89 -1.75 8.98
C ASN A 132 20.05 -1.84 9.99
N ALA A 133 21.25 -1.45 9.56
CA ALA A 133 22.38 -1.15 10.43
C ALA A 133 22.23 0.29 10.95
#